data_AF-A0A6B3HAI2-F1
#
_entry.id   AF-A0A6B3HAI2-F1
#
_cell.length_a   1.000
_cell.length_b   1.000
_cell.length_c   1.000
_cell.angle_alpha   90.00
_cell.angle_beta   90.00
_cell.angle_gamma   90.00
#
_symmetry.space_group_name_H-M   'P 1'
#
loop_
_entity.id
_entity.type
_entity.pdbx_description
1 polymer ?
#
loop_
_entity_poly.entity_id
_entity_poly.type
_entity_poly.pdbx_seq_one_letter_code
_entity_poly.pdbx_strand_id
1 'polypeptide(L)'
;MASPVLRSVHVYPVKSLAAHTSGEAAVEPWGLDGDRRWMVVDKASRAITQRQQPFLARISAVLLAGGGIALDAPGHPPLRVDVPGPENMISVELHRDTVTVAEAAAEAHLWFSEVLG
;
A
#
# COMPACT_ATOMS: atom_id res chain seq x y z
N MET A 1 7.85 -24.82 28.66
CA MET A 1 8.00 -24.07 27.40
C MET A 1 7.47 -22.66 27.63
N ALA A 2 8.20 -21.63 27.19
CA ALA A 2 7.70 -20.25 27.28
C ALA A 2 6.59 -20.05 26.23
N SER A 3 5.46 -19.49 26.64
CA SER A 3 4.41 -19.11 25.69
C SER A 3 4.84 -17.84 24.95
N PRO A 4 4.75 -17.80 23.61
CA PRO A 4 5.01 -16.57 22.88
C PRO A 4 3.99 -15.51 23.27
N VAL A 5 4.45 -14.25 23.39
CA VAL A 5 3.60 -13.09 23.66
C VAL A 5 3.73 -12.11 22.52
N LEU A 6 2.60 -11.62 22.01
CA LEU A 6 2.56 -10.60 20.95
C LEU A 6 3.13 -9.28 21.49
N ARG A 7 4.16 -8.75 20.82
CA ARG A 7 4.78 -7.46 21.19
C ARG A 7 4.22 -6.28 20.40
N SER A 8 3.93 -6.47 19.12
CA SER A 8 3.43 -5.43 18.22
C SER A 8 2.74 -6.05 17.02
N VAL A 9 1.79 -5.30 16.46
CA VAL A 9 1.14 -5.61 15.18
C VAL A 9 1.50 -4.52 14.18
N HIS A 10 1.79 -4.93 12.95
CA HIS A 10 2.18 -4.04 11.86
C HIS A 10 1.33 -4.33 10.63
N VAL A 11 0.64 -3.31 10.15
CA VAL A 11 -0.17 -3.36 8.92
C VAL A 11 0.55 -2.51 7.87
N TYR A 12 0.56 -2.97 6.63
CA TYR A 12 1.15 -2.30 5.48
C TYR A 12 0.06 -2.04 4.45
N PRO A 13 -0.75 -0.97 4.59
CA PRO A 13 -1.88 -0.73 3.69
C PRO A 13 -1.49 -0.75 2.21
N VAL A 14 -0.30 -0.21 1.92
CA VAL A 14 0.32 -0.23 0.59
C VAL A 14 1.57 -1.12 0.63
N LYS A 15 1.66 -2.04 -0.33
CA LYS A 15 2.82 -2.91 -0.53
C LYS A 15 4.11 -2.09 -0.60
N SER A 16 5.14 -2.55 0.12
CA SER A 16 6.50 -1.98 0.13
C SER A 16 6.69 -0.61 0.79
N LEU A 17 5.62 0.01 1.31
CA LEU A 17 5.72 1.23 2.11
C LEU A 17 6.06 0.94 3.57
N ALA A 18 6.20 2.00 4.39
CA ALA A 18 6.41 1.89 5.82
C ALA A 18 5.22 1.22 6.54
N ALA A 19 5.52 0.53 7.64
CA ALA A 19 4.51 -0.10 8.48
C ALA A 19 3.70 0.92 9.27
N HIS A 20 2.39 0.70 9.38
CA HIS A 20 1.53 1.31 10.38
C HIS A 20 1.44 0.37 11.59
N THR A 21 1.93 0.81 12.76
CA THR A 21 1.84 0.02 14.01
C THR A 21 0.48 0.20 14.65
N SER A 22 -0.18 -0.92 14.95
CA SER A 22 -1.46 -0.94 15.66
C SER A 22 -1.34 -1.75 16.95
N GLY A 23 -2.14 -1.37 17.96
CA GLY A 23 -2.28 -2.14 19.20
C GLY A 23 -3.12 -3.40 19.02
N GLU A 24 -3.98 -3.42 18.01
CA GLU A 24 -4.88 -4.52 17.67
C GLU A 24 -5.12 -4.57 16.16
N ALA A 25 -5.52 -5.73 15.64
CA ALA A 25 -5.96 -5.86 14.26
C ALA A 25 -6.97 -7.00 14.13
N ALA A 26 -7.98 -6.80 13.29
CA ALA A 26 -8.85 -7.88 12.86
C ALA A 26 -8.05 -8.84 11.95
N VAL A 27 -8.22 -10.13 12.15
CA VAL A 27 -7.64 -11.18 11.30
C VAL A 27 -8.72 -11.68 10.37
N GLU A 28 -8.49 -11.56 9.08
CA GLU A 28 -9.35 -12.04 8.01
C GLU A 28 -8.71 -13.28 7.35
N PRO A 29 -9.47 -14.07 6.55
CA PRO A 29 -8.95 -15.28 5.91
C PRO A 29 -7.71 -15.06 5.02
N TRP A 30 -7.49 -13.82 4.59
CA TRP A 30 -6.41 -13.42 3.69
C TRP A 30 -5.36 -12.51 4.35
N GLY A 31 -5.39 -12.34 5.67
CA GLY A 31 -4.43 -11.51 6.41
C GLY A 31 -5.08 -10.52 7.38
N LEU A 32 -4.29 -9.56 7.89
CA LEU A 32 -4.83 -8.50 8.73
C LEU A 32 -5.73 -7.58 7.90
N ASP A 33 -6.78 -7.05 8.51
CA ASP A 33 -7.65 -6.05 7.88
C ASP A 33 -6.82 -4.87 7.36
N GLY A 34 -7.11 -4.46 6.13
CA GLY A 34 -6.38 -3.42 5.42
C GLY A 34 -4.96 -3.76 4.96
N ASP A 35 -4.37 -4.91 5.32
CA ASP A 35 -2.99 -5.23 4.94
C ASP A 35 -2.85 -5.51 3.44
N ARG A 36 -1.92 -4.80 2.79
CA ARG A 36 -1.52 -4.96 1.37
C ARG A 36 -2.68 -4.91 0.38
N ARG A 37 -3.67 -4.05 0.65
CA ARG A 37 -4.79 -3.80 -0.27
C ARG A 37 -4.43 -2.88 -1.43
N TRP A 38 -3.30 -2.20 -1.34
CA TRP A 38 -2.79 -1.28 -2.34
C TRP A 38 -1.38 -1.66 -2.78
N MET A 39 -1.00 -1.27 -4.00
CA MET A 39 0.37 -1.35 -4.47
C MET A 39 0.68 -0.24 -5.47
N VAL A 40 1.95 0.16 -5.52
CA VAL A 40 2.45 1.06 -6.55
C VAL A 40 2.93 0.22 -7.73
N VAL A 41 2.56 0.62 -8.94
CA VAL A 41 2.91 -0.09 -10.19
C VAL A 41 3.71 0.83 -11.12
N ASP A 42 4.63 0.26 -11.90
CA ASP A 42 5.35 1.00 -12.93
C ASP A 42 4.53 1.11 -14.23
N LYS A 43 5.06 1.87 -15.21
CA LYS A 43 4.43 2.06 -16.54
C LYS A 43 4.34 0.77 -17.38
N ALA A 44 5.00 -0.31 -16.96
CA ALA A 44 4.92 -1.62 -17.57
C ALA A 44 3.97 -2.55 -16.79
N SER A 45 3.12 -1.99 -15.92
CA SER A 45 2.18 -2.72 -15.07
C SER A 45 2.83 -3.77 -14.17
N ARG A 46 4.01 -3.46 -13.61
CA ARG A 46 4.69 -4.31 -12.63
C ARG A 46 4.71 -3.66 -11.27
N ALA A 47 4.43 -4.45 -10.23
CA ALA A 47 4.50 -3.94 -8.86
C ALA A 47 5.92 -3.46 -8.53
N ILE A 48 6.04 -2.20 -8.09
CA ILE A 48 7.29 -1.63 -7.61
C ILE A 48 7.53 -2.14 -6.18
N THR A 49 8.76 -2.59 -5.91
CA THR A 49 9.16 -3.10 -4.59
C THR A 49 10.20 -2.22 -3.92
N GLN A 50 10.26 -2.29 -2.59
CA GLN A 50 11.27 -1.58 -1.80
C GLN A 50 12.72 -1.96 -2.17
N ARG A 51 12.95 -3.17 -2.70
CA ARG A 51 14.28 -3.58 -3.20
C ARG A 51 14.71 -2.82 -4.45
N GLN A 52 13.74 -2.40 -5.28
CA GLN A 52 13.98 -1.60 -6.48
C GLN A 52 14.01 -0.11 -6.16
N GLN A 53 13.12 0.33 -5.26
CA GLN A 53 12.97 1.71 -4.83
C GLN A 53 13.02 1.81 -3.30
N PRO A 54 14.21 1.92 -2.68
CA PRO A 54 14.36 1.97 -1.22
C PRO A 54 13.63 3.15 -0.57
N PHE A 55 13.42 4.24 -1.30
CA PHE A 55 12.70 5.42 -0.79
C PHE A 55 11.24 5.10 -0.41
N LEU A 56 10.63 4.06 -0.97
CA LEU A 56 9.30 3.58 -0.56
C LEU A 56 9.22 3.32 0.96
N ALA A 57 10.33 2.91 1.60
CA ALA A 57 10.40 2.72 3.05
C ALA A 57 10.15 3.99 3.88
N ARG A 58 10.27 5.18 3.26
CA ARG A 58 10.09 6.49 3.91
C ARG A 58 8.69 7.05 3.72
N ILE A 59 7.86 6.38 2.92
CA ILE A 59 6.48 6.78 2.68
C ILE A 59 5.60 6.00 3.65
N SER A 60 4.73 6.70 4.37
CA SER A 60 3.75 6.07 5.26
C SER A 60 2.35 6.06 4.63
N ALA A 61 1.57 5.06 4.99
CA ALA A 61 0.18 4.94 4.59
C ALA A 61 -0.67 4.54 5.81
N VAL A 62 -1.81 5.20 5.99
CA VAL A 62 -2.81 4.85 7.00
C VAL A 62 -4.13 4.54 6.30
N LEU A 63 -4.79 3.47 6.71
CA LEU A 63 -6.11 3.10 6.19
C LEU A 63 -7.18 4.09 6.70
N LEU A 64 -8.05 4.51 5.80
CA LEU A 64 -9.18 5.39 6.08
C LEU A 64 -10.48 4.59 6.16
N ALA A 65 -11.50 5.18 6.79
CA ALA A 65 -12.85 4.65 6.73
C ALA A 65 -13.29 4.48 5.26
N GLY A 66 -13.85 3.32 4.93
CA GLY A 66 -14.24 2.99 3.55
C GLY A 66 -13.13 2.37 2.69
N GLY A 67 -11.94 2.11 3.24
CA GLY A 67 -10.86 1.38 2.58
C GLY A 67 -9.84 2.24 1.81
N GLY A 68 -10.07 3.55 1.75
CA GLY A 68 -9.12 4.52 1.20
C GLY A 68 -7.83 4.60 2.02
N ILE A 69 -6.86 5.37 1.56
CA ILE A 69 -5.58 5.57 2.24
C ILE A 69 -5.20 7.05 2.34
N ALA A 70 -4.55 7.41 3.44
CA ALA A 70 -3.81 8.67 3.57
C ALA A 70 -2.31 8.39 3.48
N LEU A 71 -1.64 9.09 2.58
CA LEU A 71 -0.22 8.98 2.26
C LEU A 71 0.54 10.19 2.80
N ASP A 72 1.73 9.95 3.33
CA ASP A 72 2.67 10.98 3.77
C ASP A 72 4.10 10.60 3.37
N ALA A 73 4.85 11.57 2.85
CA ALA A 73 6.23 11.40 2.45
C ALA A 73 7.07 12.66 2.79
N PRO A 74 8.35 12.51 3.18
CA PRO A 74 9.20 13.65 3.54
C PRO A 74 9.34 14.66 2.38
N GLY A 75 8.94 15.90 2.61
CA GLY A 75 9.08 17.00 1.65
C GLY A 75 7.93 17.15 0.65
N HIS A 76 6.87 16.34 0.76
CA HIS A 76 5.71 16.41 -0.12
C HIS A 76 4.43 16.65 0.69
N PRO A 77 3.43 17.36 0.13
CA PRO A 77 2.12 17.46 0.76
C PRO A 77 1.48 16.08 0.94
N PRO A 78 0.76 15.82 2.05
CA PRO A 78 0.05 14.56 2.23
C PRO A 78 -1.08 14.42 1.20
N LEU A 79 -1.39 13.18 0.82
CA LEU A 79 -2.44 12.86 -0.16
C LEU A 79 -3.45 11.89 0.44
N ARG A 80 -4.74 12.11 0.16
CA ARG A 80 -5.80 11.12 0.43
C ARG A 80 -6.22 10.50 -0.90
N VAL A 81 -6.36 9.18 -0.91
CA VAL A 81 -6.76 8.40 -2.07
C VAL A 81 -7.95 7.54 -1.67
N ASP A 82 -9.08 7.77 -2.33
CA ASP A 82 -10.28 6.95 -2.15
C ASP A 82 -10.14 5.63 -2.91
N VAL A 83 -10.86 4.60 -2.47
CA VAL A 83 -10.89 3.30 -3.16
C VAL A 83 -11.38 3.51 -4.59
N PRO A 84 -10.59 3.14 -5.62
CA PRO A 84 -11.04 3.28 -7.00
C PRO A 84 -12.23 2.36 -7.27
N GLY A 85 -13.13 2.83 -8.13
CA GLY A 85 -14.23 2.01 -8.59
C GLY A 85 -13.77 0.98 -9.64
N PRO A 86 -14.69 0.08 -10.05
CA PRO A 86 -14.38 -0.99 -11.00
C PRO A 86 -14.32 -0.53 -12.46
N GLU A 87 -14.48 0.76 -12.74
CA GLU A 87 -14.50 1.34 -14.08
C GLU A 87 -13.19 1.13 -14.86
N ASN A 88 -12.07 1.06 -14.16
CA ASN A 88 -10.76 0.92 -14.78
C ASN A 88 -9.95 -0.17 -14.07
N MET A 89 -10.01 -1.37 -14.63
CA MET A 89 -9.30 -2.54 -14.14
C MET A 89 -8.10 -2.83 -15.03
N ILE A 90 -6.91 -2.90 -14.44
CA ILE A 90 -5.66 -3.17 -15.14
C ILE A 90 -5.08 -4.52 -14.71
N SER A 91 -4.39 -5.17 -15.66
CA SER A 91 -3.63 -6.39 -15.39
C SER A 91 -2.23 -6.02 -14.91
N VAL A 92 -1.85 -6.49 -13.73
CA VAL A 92 -0.57 -6.16 -13.07
C VAL A 92 0.20 -7.42 -12.76
N GLU A 93 1.49 -7.43 -13.10
CA GLU A 93 2.43 -8.46 -12.69
C GLU A 93 2.84 -8.25 -11.23
N LEU A 94 2.52 -9.24 -10.39
CA LEU A 94 2.89 -9.32 -9.00
C LEU A 94 3.75 -10.56 -8.78
N HIS A 95 5.07 -10.37 -8.79
CA HIS A 95 6.04 -11.47 -8.72
C HIS A 95 5.92 -12.46 -9.89
N ARG A 96 5.40 -13.67 -9.64
CA ARG A 96 5.18 -14.70 -10.68
C ARG A 96 3.72 -14.81 -11.10
N ASP A 97 2.86 -14.03 -10.46
CA ASP A 97 1.42 -14.04 -10.69
C ASP A 97 1.01 -12.77 -11.44
N THR A 98 -0.14 -12.86 -12.10
CA THR A 98 -0.81 -11.73 -12.72
C THR A 98 -2.15 -11.52 -12.02
N VAL A 99 -2.39 -10.30 -11.55
CA VAL A 99 -3.62 -9.94 -10.83
C VAL A 99 -4.33 -8.80 -11.56
N THR A 100 -5.66 -8.81 -11.51
CA THR A 100 -6.49 -7.70 -12.01
C THR A 100 -6.80 -6.77 -10.84
N VAL A 101 -6.51 -5.49 -10.99
CA VAL A 101 -6.69 -4.48 -9.93
C VAL A 101 -7.34 -3.22 -10.46
N ALA A 102 -8.08 -2.53 -9.60
CA ALA A 102 -8.64 -1.22 -9.91
C ALA A 102 -7.54 -0.15 -9.86
N GLU A 103 -7.48 0.70 -10.88
CA GLU A 103 -6.50 1.77 -10.98
C GLU A 103 -6.93 2.98 -10.14
N ALA A 104 -6.00 3.50 -9.32
CA ALA A 104 -6.25 4.67 -8.47
C ALA A 104 -6.43 5.97 -9.29
N ALA A 105 -6.88 7.04 -8.64
CA ALA A 105 -7.05 8.33 -9.30
C ALA A 105 -5.70 8.93 -9.79
N ALA A 106 -5.77 9.76 -10.83
CA ALA A 106 -4.60 10.33 -11.50
C ALA A 106 -3.67 11.11 -10.55
N GLU A 107 -4.24 11.74 -9.53
CA GLU A 107 -3.55 12.47 -8.48
C GLU A 107 -2.59 11.57 -7.70
N ALA A 108 -2.95 10.31 -7.46
CA ALA A 108 -2.07 9.34 -6.80
C ALA A 108 -0.87 8.98 -7.67
N HIS A 109 -1.06 8.83 -8.99
CA HIS A 109 0.04 8.57 -9.92
C HIS A 109 1.02 9.74 -9.98
N LEU A 110 0.50 10.97 -10.05
CA LEU A 110 1.32 12.18 -10.04
C LEU A 110 2.11 12.31 -8.74
N TRP A 111 1.44 12.11 -7.60
CA TRP A 111 2.08 12.20 -6.30
C TRP A 111 3.22 11.18 -6.13
N PHE A 112 3.00 9.91 -6.50
CA PHE A 112 4.09 8.92 -6.46
C PHE A 112 5.21 9.22 -7.46
N SER A 113 4.90 9.79 -8.62
CA SER A 113 5.92 10.21 -9.59
C SER A 113 6.78 11.34 -9.01
N GLU A 114 6.18 12.34 -8.38
CA GLU A 114 6.91 13.44 -7.73
C GLU A 114 7.77 12.95 -6.55
N VAL A 115 7.25 12.03 -5.74
CA VAL A 115 7.94 11.50 -4.56
C VAL A 115 9.11 10.58 -4.94
N LEU A 116 9.00 9.84 -6.04
CA LEU A 116 9.99 8.83 -6.44
C LEU A 116 10.99 9.31 -7.50
N GLY A 117 10.69 10.39 -8.23
CA GLY A 117 11.53 10.95 -9.29
C GLY A 117 11.37 10.23 -10.63
#